data_AF-A0A2U3RC30-F1
#
_entry.id   AF-A0A2U3RC30-F1
#
_cell.length_a   1.000
_cell.length_b   1.000
_cell.length_c   1.000
_cell.angle_alpha   90.00
_cell.angle_beta   90.00
_cell.angle_gamma   90.00
#
_symmetry.space_group_name_H-M   'P 1'
#
loop_
_entity.id
_entity.type
_entity.pdbx_description
1 polymer ?
#
loop_
_entity_poly.entity_id
_entity_poly.type
_entity_poly.pdbx_seq_one_letter_code
_entity_poly.pdbx_strand_id
1 'polypeptide(L)' 'MSVKITKGNKSDLSIASVISEGLSGKLFGDKAYISK' A
#
# COMPACT_ATOMS: atom_id res chain seq x y z
N MET A 1 -8.83 -11.65 6.13
CA MET A 1 -9.82 -10.67 6.64
C MET A 1 -10.03 -9.61 5.57
N SER A 2 -11.27 -9.29 5.19
CA SER A 2 -11.57 -8.15 4.31
C SER A 2 -12.15 -7.00 5.14
N VAL A 3 -11.74 -5.77 4.83
CA VAL A 3 -12.22 -4.57 5.51
C VAL A 3 -13.49 -4.11 4.79
N LYS A 4 -14.58 -3.89 5.54
CA LYS A 4 -15.83 -3.39 4.96
C LYS A 4 -15.67 -1.91 4.59
N ILE A 5 -15.85 -1.59 3.30
CA ILE A 5 -15.78 -0.20 2.84
C ILE A 5 -17.08 0.52 3.18
N THR A 6 -16.95 1.69 3.77
CA THR A 6 -18.04 2.60 4.15
C THR A 6 -17.74 3.99 3.63
N LYS A 7 -18.72 4.89 3.65
CA LYS A 7 -18.51 6.29 3.25
C LYS A 7 -17.43 6.98 4.11
N GLY A 8 -17.28 6.58 5.37
CA GLY A 8 -16.34 7.18 6.32
C GLY A 8 -14.88 6.79 6.10
N ASN A 9 -14.60 5.61 5.52
CA ASN A 9 -13.23 5.09 5.37
C ASN A 9 -12.74 5.00 3.91
N LYS A 10 -13.58 5.41 2.95
CA LYS A 10 -13.29 5.31 1.51
C LYS A 10 -12.07 6.15 1.12
N SER A 11 -11.93 7.35 1.68
CA SER A 11 -10.76 8.21 1.45
C SER A 11 -9.50 7.58 2.01
N ASP A 12 -9.57 7.06 3.24
CA ASP A 12 -8.41 6.50 3.94
C ASP A 12 -7.86 5.29 3.20
N LEU A 13 -8.74 4.43 2.68
CA LEU A 13 -8.37 3.29 1.84
C LEU A 13 -7.74 3.73 0.51
N SER A 14 -8.26 4.78 -0.13
CA SER A 14 -7.65 5.33 -1.35
C SER A 14 -6.25 5.88 -1.08
N ILE A 15 -6.06 6.62 0.01
CA ILE A 15 -4.74 7.16 0.40
C ILE A 15 -3.78 6.03 0.79
N ALA A 16 -4.24 5.06 1.58
CA ALA A 16 -3.45 3.88 1.93
C ALA A 16 -3.03 3.09 0.69
N SER A 17 -3.90 2.96 -0.32
CA SER A 17 -3.57 2.32 -1.59
C SER A 17 -2.48 3.06 -2.36
N VAL A 18 -2.58 4.39 -2.47
CA VAL A 18 -1.59 5.24 -3.15
C VAL A 18 -0.23 5.15 -2.44
N ILE A 19 -0.22 5.21 -1.11
CA ILE A 19 1.01 5.06 -0.30
C ILE A 19 1.59 3.65 -0.47
N SER A 20 0.74 2.62 -0.41
CA SER A 20 1.15 1.21 -0.59
C SER A 20 1.79 0.99 -1.95
N GLU A 21 1.22 1.53 -3.02
CA GLU A 21 1.77 1.38 -4.37
C GLU A 21 3.11 2.11 -4.50
N GLY A 22 3.20 3.37 -4.05
CA GLY A 22 4.43 4.16 -4.09
C GLY A 22 5.55 3.57 -3.20
N LEU A 23 5.19 2.99 -2.06
CA LEU A 23 6.14 2.31 -1.18
C LEU A 23 6.52 0.94 -1.74
N SER A 24 5.59 0.21 -2.37
CA SER A 24 5.89 -1.09 -2.98
C SER A 24 6.89 -0.97 -4.11
N GLY A 25 6.77 0.05 -4.98
CA GLY A 25 7.75 0.29 -6.03
C GLY A 25 9.13 0.65 -5.47
N LYS A 26 9.18 1.32 -4.31
CA LYS A 26 10.45 1.71 -3.68
C LYS A 26 11.11 0.58 -2.89
N LEU A 27 10.34 -0.19 -2.13
CA LEU A 27 10.83 -1.33 -1.38
C LEU A 27 11.15 -2.49 -2.30
N PHE A 28 10.23 -2.87 -3.20
CA PHE A 28 10.41 -4.03 -4.07
C PHE A 28 11.11 -3.70 -5.42
N GLY A 29 11.36 -2.42 -5.71
CA GLY A 29 12.16 -2.02 -6.87
C GLY A 29 13.67 -1.97 -6.58
N ASP A 30 14.06 -1.81 -5.31
CA ASP A 30 15.46 -1.75 -4.90
C ASP A 30 15.99 -3.16 -4.65
N LYS A 31 16.84 -3.72 -5.53
CA LYS A 31 17.34 -5.11 -5.44
C LYS A 31 17.92 -5.50 -4.08
N ALA A 32 18.27 -4.52 -3.24
CA ALA A 32 18.67 -4.71 -1.85
C ALA A 32 17.57 -5.32 -0.94
N TYR A 33 16.28 -5.20 -1.28
CA TYR A 33 15.18 -5.76 -0.47
C TYR A 33 15.13 -7.30 -0.50
N ILE A 34 15.72 -7.92 -1.54
CA ILE A 34 15.88 -9.37 -1.68
C ILE A 34 17.28 -9.81 -1.22
N SER A 35 18.03 -8.97 -0.51
CA SER A 35 19.32 -9.43 0.00
C SER A 35 19.07 -10.47 1.10
N LYS A 36 19.45 -11.70 0.77
CA LYS A 36 19.32 -12.95 1.54
C LYS A 36 20.10 -12.92 2.85
#